data_AF-A0A533Y7G3-F1
#
_entry.id   AF-A0A533Y7G3-F1
#
_cell.length_a   1.000
_cell.length_b   1.000
_cell.length_c   1.000
_cell.angle_alpha   90.00
_cell.angle_beta   90.00
_cell.angle_gamma   90.00
#
_symmetry.space_group_name_H-M   'P 1'
#
loop_
_entity.id
_entity.type
_entity.pdbx_description
1 polymer ?
#
loop_
_entity_poly.entity_id
_entity_poly.type
_entity_poly.pdbx_seq_one_letter_code
_entity_poly.pdbx_strand_id
1 'polypeptide(L)'
;MELYWRLFYSSFFVFFLWGIPAFSASTKTVIADGQYVMADGDTLAGAEEKVLQRAQRNAVEEAGVYLESTFRDVEKESGGRSTQTSSLEIRTIAAAVTETEILESRRSFELDRPVFFVRIRATVNVSSLAEAIRRLQSDQQLAQHFRQLQQENHQLRSQLQELQQRPIGVRMLAIDPYGKSASYQRARAMLETALHTSNLREKIQITTDAATIDDRYVDPLIVRGQTYLRLVSLAFSQQAQALDYADYLDKARIDFDHAITLDDKNVWAWIGKGDVLTWLKQWDEAAAAYEQVLELDPFADIARQRLIDVYTTQARRQANTKSWHHALATLKKLLNAQTPESWIPYQKEAYALRSEIYLKLNQPEQAIEDLSTVIRVDPTNAAALVTRAKLYRERLQGRLAKDDLERACVLGSIPACEQLP
;
A
#
# COMPACT_ATOMS: atom_id res chain seq x y z
N MET A 1 -66.58 18.95 66.55
CA MET A 1 -65.21 18.55 66.20
C MET A 1 -65.19 18.40 64.69
N GLU A 2 -64.96 19.51 63.98
CA GLU A 2 -63.63 19.86 63.42
C GLU A 2 -63.20 18.82 62.37
N LEU A 3 -62.91 19.10 61.10
CA LEU A 3 -62.57 20.34 60.39
C LEU A 3 -62.56 20.02 58.85
N TYR A 4 -63.17 20.89 58.04
CA TYR A 4 -62.78 21.39 56.69
C TYR A 4 -62.46 20.48 55.47
N TRP A 5 -63.35 20.57 54.47
CA TRP A 5 -63.17 21.10 53.10
C TRP A 5 -61.79 21.09 52.40
N ARG A 6 -61.75 20.58 51.14
CA ARG A 6 -61.11 21.15 49.92
C ARG A 6 -61.36 20.21 48.72
N LEU A 7 -62.20 20.59 47.75
CA LEU A 7 -61.92 21.31 46.49
C LEU A 7 -61.25 20.47 45.38
N PHE A 8 -61.99 20.38 44.26
CA PHE A 8 -61.63 19.95 42.90
C PHE A 8 -60.34 20.59 42.36
N TYR A 9 -59.57 19.89 41.50
CA TYR A 9 -59.37 20.22 40.07
C TYR A 9 -58.32 19.30 39.35
N SER A 10 -58.68 18.96 38.10
CA SER A 10 -57.86 18.77 36.87
C SER A 10 -56.79 17.67 36.72
N SER A 11 -57.04 16.83 35.70
CA SER A 11 -56.14 16.23 34.69
C SER A 11 -54.63 16.32 34.88
N PHE A 12 -53.98 15.15 34.84
CA PHE A 12 -52.60 15.05 34.35
C PHE A 12 -52.41 13.84 33.44
N PHE A 13 -51.94 14.15 32.23
CA PHE A 13 -51.53 13.28 31.15
C PHE A 13 -50.43 12.32 31.63
N VAL A 14 -50.65 11.00 31.55
CA VAL A 14 -49.60 10.00 31.80
C VAL A 14 -48.83 9.79 30.49
N PHE A 15 -47.72 10.51 30.34
CA PHE A 15 -46.69 10.16 29.37
C PHE A 15 -45.89 8.97 29.91
N PHE A 16 -46.08 7.80 29.32
CA PHE A 16 -45.26 6.61 29.53
C PHE A 16 -43.87 6.88 28.92
N LEU A 17 -42.94 7.37 29.74
CA LEU A 17 -41.51 7.43 29.42
C LEU A 17 -40.96 6.00 29.49
N TRP A 18 -40.94 5.31 28.34
CA TRP A 18 -40.09 4.13 28.16
C TRP A 18 -38.64 4.59 28.28
N GLY A 19 -37.99 4.22 29.38
CA GLY A 19 -36.55 4.31 29.52
C GLY A 19 -35.90 3.46 28.44
N ILE A 20 -35.27 4.11 27.47
CA ILE A 20 -34.32 3.45 26.57
C ILE A 20 -33.13 3.05 27.44
N PRO A 21 -32.76 1.75 27.54
CA PRO A 21 -31.55 1.38 28.23
C PRO A 21 -30.37 2.01 27.47
N ALA A 22 -29.66 2.91 28.14
CA ALA A 22 -28.38 3.40 27.67
C ALA A 22 -27.47 2.17 27.47
N PHE A 23 -27.12 1.86 26.22
CA PHE A 23 -26.05 0.94 25.90
C PHE A 23 -24.76 1.59 26.42
N SER A 24 -24.41 1.30 27.68
CA SER A 24 -23.18 1.76 28.29
C SER A 24 -22.02 0.97 27.68
N ALA A 25 -21.14 1.65 26.96
CA ALA A 25 -19.84 1.10 26.59
C ALA A 25 -19.15 0.68 27.89
N SER A 26 -18.83 -0.61 28.04
CA SER A 26 -18.33 -1.17 29.30
C SER A 26 -16.87 -0.76 29.53
N THR A 27 -16.66 0.43 30.07
CA THR A 27 -15.38 0.84 30.64
C THR A 27 -15.25 0.26 32.04
N LYS A 28 -14.06 -0.25 32.37
CA LYS A 28 -13.71 -0.71 33.72
C LYS A 28 -12.49 0.03 34.19
N THR A 29 -12.55 0.56 35.41
CA THR A 29 -11.38 1.15 36.07
C THR A 29 -10.74 0.09 36.95
N VAL A 30 -9.44 -0.11 36.76
CA VAL A 30 -8.66 -1.16 37.41
C VAL A 30 -7.40 -0.54 38.01
N ILE A 31 -6.98 -1.03 39.17
CA ILE A 31 -5.71 -0.64 39.79
C ILE A 31 -4.78 -1.83 39.67
N ALA A 32 -3.70 -1.67 38.93
CA ALA A 32 -2.73 -2.73 38.71
C ALA A 32 -1.32 -2.25 39.02
N ASP A 33 -0.46 -3.17 39.43
CA ASP A 33 0.96 -2.93 39.61
C ASP A 33 1.82 -3.67 38.59
N GLY A 34 2.99 -3.10 38.34
CA GLY A 34 4.01 -3.66 37.46
C GLY A 34 5.36 -3.62 38.15
N GLN A 35 6.14 -4.68 37.96
CA GLN A 35 7.52 -4.78 38.41
C GLN A 35 8.45 -5.14 37.26
N TYR A 36 9.57 -4.43 37.15
CA TYR A 36 10.59 -4.69 36.14
C TYR A 36 11.98 -4.63 36.74
N VAL A 37 12.75 -5.70 36.57
CA VAL A 37 14.18 -5.74 36.89
C VAL A 37 14.94 -5.33 35.64
N MET A 38 15.76 -4.29 35.74
CA MET A 38 16.53 -3.76 34.62
C MET A 38 17.54 -4.81 34.09
N ALA A 39 17.53 -5.04 32.78
CA ALA A 39 18.46 -5.94 32.12
C ALA A 39 19.76 -5.23 31.73
N ASP A 40 20.83 -5.99 31.49
CA ASP A 40 22.19 -5.49 31.26
C ASP A 40 22.34 -4.65 29.96
N GLY A 41 21.30 -4.60 29.11
CA GLY A 41 21.21 -3.79 27.89
C GLY A 41 20.18 -2.66 27.92
N ASP A 42 19.49 -2.44 29.04
CA ASP A 42 18.43 -1.42 29.13
C ASP A 42 18.97 -0.03 29.48
N THR A 43 18.25 1.00 29.05
CA THR A 43 18.40 2.36 29.57
C THR A 43 17.41 2.59 30.72
N LEU A 44 17.68 3.54 31.61
CA LEU A 44 16.75 3.90 32.70
C LEU A 44 15.35 4.25 32.15
N ALA A 45 15.29 5.06 31.09
CA ALA A 45 14.04 5.42 30.43
C ALA A 45 13.34 4.21 29.81
N GLY A 46 14.11 3.28 29.21
CA GLY A 46 13.56 2.03 28.69
C GLY A 46 13.00 1.11 29.79
N ALA A 47 13.64 1.06 30.97
CA ALA A 47 13.16 0.31 32.11
C ALA A 47 11.85 0.90 32.70
N GLU A 48 11.74 2.23 32.73
CA GLU A 48 10.51 2.94 33.15
C GLU A 48 9.35 2.73 32.19
N GLU A 49 9.63 2.73 30.89
CA GLU A 49 8.62 2.42 29.88
C GLU A 49 8.14 0.96 30.01
N LYS A 50 9.08 0.02 30.19
CA LYS A 50 8.77 -1.41 30.34
C LYS A 50 7.94 -1.72 31.60
N VAL A 51 8.24 -1.09 32.74
CA VAL A 51 7.43 -1.30 33.96
C VAL A 51 6.02 -0.73 33.81
N LEU A 52 5.87 0.42 33.15
CA LEU A 52 4.56 1.03 32.88
C LEU A 52 3.71 0.16 31.95
N GLN A 53 4.30 -0.34 30.87
CA GLN A 53 3.65 -1.27 29.94
C GLN A 53 3.19 -2.55 30.66
N ARG A 54 4.00 -3.06 31.59
CA ARG A 54 3.64 -4.24 32.38
C ARG A 54 2.46 -3.98 33.32
N ALA A 55 2.43 -2.83 33.98
CA ALA A 55 1.30 -2.43 34.81
C ALA A 55 0.01 -2.25 33.98
N GLN A 56 0.11 -1.66 32.78
CA GLN A 56 -1.02 -1.52 31.86
C GLN A 56 -1.55 -2.87 31.36
N ARG A 57 -0.65 -3.82 31.08
CA ARG A 57 -1.04 -5.19 30.72
C ARG A 57 -1.83 -5.86 31.84
N ASN A 58 -1.30 -5.82 33.07
CA ASN A 58 -1.95 -6.40 34.23
C ASN A 58 -3.35 -5.78 34.47
N ALA A 59 -3.51 -4.47 34.23
CA ALA A 59 -4.80 -3.80 34.31
C ALA A 59 -5.83 -4.30 33.27
N VAL A 60 -5.37 -4.63 32.06
CA VAL A 60 -6.21 -5.19 31.01
C VAL A 60 -6.62 -6.64 31.33
N GLU A 61 -5.70 -7.43 31.88
CA GLU A 61 -5.97 -8.81 32.34
C GLU A 61 -7.01 -8.82 33.47
N GLU A 62 -6.84 -7.96 34.49
CA GLU A 62 -7.79 -7.79 35.60
C GLU A 62 -9.15 -7.23 35.18
N ALA A 63 -9.23 -6.46 34.08
CA ALA A 63 -10.50 -6.02 33.50
C ALA A 63 -11.34 -7.20 32.96
N GLY A 64 -10.78 -8.42 32.92
CA GLY A 64 -11.45 -9.67 32.55
C GLY A 64 -11.23 -10.07 31.09
N VAL A 65 -10.18 -9.54 30.44
CA VAL A 65 -9.79 -9.91 29.07
C VAL A 65 -8.48 -10.66 29.14
N TYR A 66 -8.55 -11.98 28.96
CA TYR A 66 -7.36 -12.83 28.93
C TYR A 66 -6.67 -12.68 27.56
N LEU A 67 -5.42 -12.18 27.57
CA LEU A 67 -4.55 -12.11 26.40
C LEU A 67 -3.59 -13.30 26.46
N GLU A 68 -3.61 -14.19 25.47
CA GLU A 68 -2.50 -15.13 25.30
C GLU A 68 -1.29 -14.35 24.78
N SER A 69 -0.36 -14.03 25.68
CA SER A 69 0.86 -13.36 25.30
C SER A 69 1.78 -14.33 24.56
N THR A 70 1.97 -14.15 23.25
CA THR A 70 3.00 -14.89 22.49
C THR A 70 4.20 -13.99 22.25
N PHE A 71 5.07 -13.92 23.27
CA PHE A 71 6.41 -13.38 23.11
C PHE A 71 7.16 -14.19 22.05
N ARG A 72 7.47 -13.56 20.91
CA ARG A 72 8.44 -14.11 19.96
C ARG A 72 9.73 -13.30 20.03
N ASP A 73 10.72 -13.90 20.68
CA ASP A 73 12.11 -13.47 20.56
C ASP A 73 12.61 -13.88 19.17
N VAL A 74 12.80 -12.90 18.28
CA VAL A 74 13.46 -13.14 17.01
C VAL A 74 14.91 -12.68 17.17
N GLU A 75 15.80 -13.64 17.40
CA GLU A 75 17.24 -13.45 17.20
C GLU A 75 17.52 -13.43 15.70
N LYS A 76 17.99 -12.28 15.20
CA LYS A 76 18.66 -12.21 13.90
C LYS A 76 20.14 -12.06 14.14
N GLU A 77 20.91 -13.10 13.80
CA GLU A 77 22.35 -12.98 13.60
C GLU A 77 22.63 -12.44 12.20
N SER A 78 23.27 -11.28 12.13
CA SER A 78 23.92 -10.80 10.91
C SER A 78 25.22 -10.10 11.30
N GLY A 79 26.35 -10.70 10.94
CA GLY A 79 27.68 -10.08 11.06
C GLY A 79 28.22 -9.92 12.49
N GLY A 80 27.93 -10.86 13.39
CA GLY A 80 28.53 -10.90 14.74
C GLY A 80 27.95 -9.90 15.75
N ARG A 81 26.82 -9.25 15.42
CA ARG A 81 26.00 -8.51 16.40
C ARG A 81 24.60 -9.09 16.42
N SER A 82 24.20 -9.56 17.60
CA SER A 82 22.82 -9.95 17.87
C SER A 82 21.99 -8.70 18.13
N THR A 83 21.05 -8.37 17.24
CA THR A 83 19.99 -7.41 17.55
C THR A 83 18.73 -8.17 17.93
N GLN A 84 18.45 -8.22 19.22
CA GLN A 84 17.15 -8.67 19.73
C GLN A 84 16.09 -7.64 19.34
N THR A 85 15.14 -8.04 18.50
CA THR A 85 13.97 -7.21 18.23
C THR A 85 12.75 -7.93 18.78
N SER A 86 12.27 -7.48 19.93
CA SER A 86 11.01 -7.91 20.52
C SER A 86 9.86 -7.27 19.74
N SER A 87 9.10 -8.05 18.98
CA SER A 87 7.88 -7.53 18.36
C SER A 87 6.73 -8.53 18.50
N LEU A 88 5.81 -8.27 19.42
CA LEU A 88 4.39 -7.95 19.18
C LEU A 88 3.59 -8.07 20.49
N GLU A 89 2.91 -6.99 20.94
CA GLU A 89 1.71 -6.98 21.84
C GLU A 89 1.40 -5.59 22.43
N ILE A 90 2.37 -4.67 22.47
CA ILE A 90 2.27 -3.40 23.21
C ILE A 90 1.20 -2.45 22.63
N ARG A 91 1.02 -2.41 21.30
CA ARG A 91 0.06 -1.49 20.65
C ARG A 91 -1.40 -1.79 20.98
N THR A 92 -1.76 -3.06 21.17
CA THR A 92 -3.14 -3.49 21.44
C THR A 92 -3.55 -3.13 22.87
N ILE A 93 -2.62 -3.23 23.81
CA ILE A 93 -2.81 -2.85 25.22
C ILE A 93 -3.00 -1.32 25.33
N ALA A 94 -2.18 -0.54 24.62
CA ALA A 94 -2.28 0.93 24.60
C ALA A 94 -3.60 1.44 23.98
N ALA A 95 -4.19 0.71 23.03
CA ALA A 95 -5.49 1.06 22.44
C ALA A 95 -6.69 0.75 23.36
N ALA A 96 -6.50 -0.11 24.35
CA ALA A 96 -7.54 -0.50 25.32
C ALA A 96 -7.53 0.39 26.56
N VAL A 97 -6.36 0.86 26.99
CA VAL A 97 -6.21 1.77 28.12
C VAL A 97 -6.42 3.21 27.65
N THR A 98 -7.58 3.78 27.94
CA THR A 98 -7.93 5.15 27.48
C THR A 98 -7.34 6.23 28.36
N GLU A 99 -7.08 5.91 29.64
CA GLU A 99 -6.52 6.83 30.62
C GLU A 99 -5.66 6.05 31.61
N THR A 100 -4.48 6.59 31.95
CA THR A 100 -3.56 6.01 32.93
C THR A 100 -3.13 7.08 33.92
N GLU A 101 -3.40 6.86 35.20
CA GLU A 101 -2.94 7.69 36.31
C GLU A 101 -1.91 6.90 37.12
N ILE A 102 -0.71 7.45 37.32
CA ILE A 102 0.33 6.81 38.14
C ILE A 102 0.06 7.15 39.61
N LEU A 103 -0.25 6.13 40.42
CA LEU A 103 -0.55 6.27 41.85
C LEU A 103 0.71 6.19 42.72
N GLU A 104 1.63 5.31 42.36
CA GLU A 104 2.89 5.10 43.08
C GLU A 104 3.97 4.72 42.06
N SER A 105 5.16 5.31 42.18
CA SER A 105 6.33 4.92 41.43
C SER A 105 7.52 4.93 42.37
N ARG A 106 8.24 3.81 42.45
CA ARG A 106 9.41 3.68 43.30
C ARG A 106 10.46 2.81 42.62
N ARG A 107 11.71 3.12 42.94
CA ARG A 107 12.89 2.38 42.48
C ARG A 107 13.55 1.76 43.69
N SER A 108 13.97 0.52 43.55
CA SER A 108 14.66 -0.25 44.59
C SER A 108 15.82 -1.03 43.97
N PHE A 109 16.65 -1.65 44.81
CA PHE A 109 17.72 -2.52 44.37
C PHE A 109 17.51 -3.91 44.97
N GLU A 110 17.48 -4.93 44.13
CA GLU A 110 17.50 -6.33 44.55
C GLU A 110 18.71 -7.00 43.89
N LEU A 111 19.59 -7.62 44.68
CA LEU A 111 20.79 -8.33 44.19
C LEU A 111 21.64 -7.49 43.21
N ASP A 112 21.92 -6.23 43.58
CA ASP A 112 22.65 -5.24 42.77
C ASP A 112 22.04 -4.88 41.40
N ARG A 113 20.76 -5.23 41.15
CA ARG A 113 20.02 -4.82 39.96
C ARG A 113 18.93 -3.79 40.29
N PRO A 114 18.79 -2.70 39.50
CA PRO A 114 17.69 -1.75 39.66
C PRO A 114 16.34 -2.42 39.38
N VAL A 115 15.44 -2.34 40.34
CA VAL A 115 14.06 -2.81 40.23
C VAL A 115 13.11 -1.62 40.25
N PHE A 116 12.28 -1.54 39.23
CA PHE A 116 11.26 -0.52 39.07
C PHE A 116 9.90 -1.09 39.46
N PHE A 117 9.16 -0.35 40.28
CA PHE A 117 7.79 -0.65 40.65
C PHE A 117 6.90 0.53 40.30
N VAL A 118 5.78 0.26 39.63
CA VAL A 118 4.75 1.27 39.35
C VAL A 118 3.39 0.68 39.69
N ARG A 119 2.55 1.46 40.37
CA ARG A 119 1.13 1.20 40.55
C ARG A 119 0.33 2.25 39.80
N ILE A 120 -0.57 1.81 38.94
CA ILE A 120 -1.41 2.69 38.13
C ILE A 120 -2.89 2.46 38.42
N ARG A 121 -3.69 3.50 38.20
CA ARG A 121 -5.12 3.40 37.94
C ARG A 121 -5.32 3.55 36.44
N ALA A 122 -5.88 2.54 35.80
CA ALA A 122 -6.13 2.54 34.37
C ALA A 122 -7.63 2.41 34.09
N THR A 123 -8.13 3.19 33.14
CA THR A 123 -9.47 3.03 32.59
C THR A 123 -9.37 2.21 31.31
N VAL A 124 -9.92 1.00 31.33
CA VAL A 124 -9.86 0.04 30.23
C VAL A 124 -11.21 0.01 29.51
N ASN A 125 -11.19 0.27 28.20
CA ASN A 125 -12.35 0.09 27.35
C ASN A 125 -12.34 -1.32 26.74
N VAL A 126 -13.23 -2.19 27.24
CA VAL A 126 -13.31 -3.59 26.83
C VAL A 126 -13.85 -3.74 25.40
N SER A 127 -14.70 -2.81 24.95
CA SER A 127 -15.31 -2.85 23.61
C SER A 127 -14.33 -2.49 22.49
N SER A 128 -13.45 -1.51 22.71
CA SER A 128 -12.39 -1.14 21.75
C SER A 128 -11.31 -2.22 21.67
N LEU A 129 -11.00 -2.89 22.78
CA LEU A 129 -10.05 -4.01 22.83
C LEU A 129 -10.56 -5.21 22.02
N ALA A 130 -11.83 -5.59 22.16
CA ALA A 130 -12.41 -6.69 21.39
C ALA A 130 -12.46 -6.41 19.88
N GLU A 131 -12.64 -5.14 19.48
CA GLU A 131 -12.56 -4.73 18.08
C GLU A 131 -11.11 -4.71 17.57
N ALA A 132 -10.17 -4.24 18.38
CA ALA A 132 -8.74 -4.27 18.05
C ALA A 132 -8.22 -5.72 17.90
N ILE A 133 -8.60 -6.64 18.79
CA ILE A 133 -8.25 -8.07 18.71
C ILE A 133 -8.85 -8.70 17.45
N ARG A 134 -10.12 -8.40 17.12
CA ARG A 134 -10.77 -8.91 15.90
C ARG A 134 -10.09 -8.39 14.63
N ARG A 135 -9.71 -7.11 14.58
CA ARG A 135 -8.94 -6.52 13.47
C ARG A 135 -7.55 -7.16 13.34
N LEU A 136 -6.90 -7.44 14.46
CA LEU A 136 -5.57 -8.05 14.45
C LEU A 136 -5.61 -9.53 14.04
N GLN A 137 -6.64 -10.26 14.48
CA GLN A 137 -6.92 -11.63 14.01
C GLN A 137 -7.29 -11.65 12.52
N SER A 138 -8.09 -10.68 12.04
CA SER A 138 -8.37 -10.57 10.60
C SER A 138 -7.13 -10.21 9.80
N ASP A 139 -6.25 -9.34 10.32
CA ASP A 139 -4.99 -8.97 9.65
C ASP A 139 -3.97 -10.12 9.66
N GLN A 140 -3.91 -10.92 10.73
CA GLN A 140 -3.09 -12.13 10.78
C GLN A 140 -3.62 -13.23 9.87
N GLN A 141 -4.94 -13.44 9.83
CA GLN A 141 -5.57 -14.35 8.88
C GLN A 141 -5.38 -13.87 7.45
N LEU A 142 -5.49 -12.56 7.19
CA LEU A 142 -5.24 -11.97 5.88
C LEU A 142 -3.77 -12.09 5.48
N ALA A 143 -2.82 -11.87 6.40
CA ALA A 143 -1.39 -12.03 6.14
C ALA A 143 -0.95 -13.50 6.01
N GLN A 144 -1.60 -14.42 6.73
CA GLN A 144 -1.41 -15.87 6.55
C GLN A 144 -2.03 -16.33 5.24
N HIS A 145 -3.25 -15.91 4.94
CA HIS A 145 -3.95 -16.20 3.70
C HIS A 145 -3.21 -15.59 2.50
N PHE A 146 -2.65 -14.39 2.62
CA PHE A 146 -1.80 -13.78 1.61
C PHE A 146 -0.51 -14.55 1.40
N ARG A 147 0.16 -15.00 2.48
CA ARG A 147 1.34 -15.88 2.38
C ARG A 147 1.00 -17.22 1.75
N GLN A 148 -0.15 -17.79 2.09
CA GLN A 148 -0.66 -19.03 1.52
C GLN A 148 -1.00 -18.85 0.04
N LEU A 149 -1.68 -17.76 -0.34
CA LEU A 149 -1.95 -17.39 -1.73
C LEU A 149 -0.67 -17.12 -2.52
N GLN A 150 0.37 -16.58 -1.90
CA GLN A 150 1.68 -16.41 -2.54
C GLN A 150 2.40 -17.75 -2.73
N GLN A 151 2.33 -18.64 -1.75
CA GLN A 151 2.87 -20.00 -1.87
C GLN A 151 2.12 -20.83 -2.90
N GLU A 152 0.78 -20.76 -2.90
CA GLU A 152 -0.08 -21.38 -3.90
C GLU A 152 0.15 -20.78 -5.28
N ASN A 153 0.29 -19.46 -5.42
CA ASN A 153 0.69 -18.85 -6.70
C ASN A 153 2.06 -19.33 -7.15
N HIS A 154 3.03 -19.47 -6.24
CA HIS A 154 4.36 -19.95 -6.57
C HIS A 154 4.31 -21.42 -7.01
N GLN A 155 3.54 -22.26 -6.31
CA GLN A 155 3.29 -23.65 -6.67
C GLN A 155 2.56 -23.77 -8.00
N LEU A 156 1.47 -23.03 -8.20
CA LEU A 156 0.75 -22.99 -9.46
C LEU A 156 1.64 -22.51 -10.59
N ARG A 157 2.50 -21.50 -10.38
CA ARG A 157 3.51 -21.07 -11.37
C ARG A 157 4.48 -22.19 -11.69
N SER A 158 4.98 -22.92 -10.69
CA SER A 158 5.88 -24.05 -10.91
C SER A 158 5.18 -25.21 -11.65
N GLN A 159 3.92 -25.50 -11.30
CA GLN A 159 3.11 -26.52 -11.95
C GLN A 159 2.74 -26.11 -13.38
N LEU A 160 2.47 -24.84 -13.64
CA LEU A 160 2.17 -24.32 -14.96
C LEU A 160 3.44 -24.35 -15.82
N GLN A 161 4.60 -24.06 -15.23
CA GLN A 161 5.90 -24.22 -15.88
C GLN A 161 6.23 -25.69 -16.15
N GLU A 162 5.85 -26.61 -15.26
CA GLU A 162 6.01 -28.06 -15.41
C GLU A 162 5.03 -28.65 -16.43
N LEU A 163 3.78 -28.15 -16.48
CA LEU A 163 2.78 -28.52 -17.48
C LEU A 163 3.12 -27.95 -18.87
N GLN A 164 3.77 -26.78 -18.92
CA GLN A 164 4.35 -26.22 -20.14
C GLN A 164 5.60 -27.00 -20.59
N GLN A 165 6.30 -27.66 -19.67
CA GLN A 165 7.32 -28.65 -20.00
C GLN A 165 6.64 -29.97 -20.39
N ARG A 166 6.51 -30.20 -21.69
CA ARG A 166 5.84 -31.38 -22.29
C ARG A 166 6.26 -32.70 -21.60
N PRO A 167 5.33 -33.67 -21.42
CA PRO A 167 5.59 -34.88 -20.64
C PRO A 167 6.69 -35.75 -21.25
N ILE A 168 7.66 -36.12 -20.40
CA ILE A 168 8.76 -37.03 -20.70
C ILE A 168 8.18 -38.43 -20.87
N GLY A 169 7.84 -38.85 -22.09
CA GLY A 169 7.48 -40.26 -22.34
C GLY A 169 6.65 -40.56 -23.58
N VAL A 170 5.92 -39.59 -24.15
CA VAL A 170 5.24 -39.84 -25.44
C VAL A 170 6.23 -39.52 -26.55
N ARG A 171 6.83 -40.56 -27.16
CA ARG A 171 7.41 -40.47 -28.50
C ARG A 171 6.27 -40.24 -29.50
N MET A 172 5.72 -39.03 -29.49
CA MET A 172 5.29 -38.44 -30.74
C MET A 172 6.53 -38.45 -31.63
N LEU A 173 6.39 -38.89 -32.88
CA LEU A 173 7.35 -38.49 -33.91
C LEU A 173 7.44 -36.97 -33.81
N ALA A 174 8.46 -36.49 -33.10
CA ALA A 174 8.79 -35.10 -33.00
C ALA A 174 9.28 -34.74 -34.39
N ILE A 175 8.35 -34.38 -35.25
CA ILE A 175 8.63 -33.35 -36.24
C ILE A 175 8.86 -32.10 -35.37
N ASP A 176 10.09 -31.96 -34.92
CA ASP A 176 10.61 -30.75 -34.29
C ASP A 176 10.29 -29.62 -35.25
N PRO A 177 9.37 -28.67 -34.96
CA PRO A 177 9.04 -27.63 -35.91
C PRO A 177 10.20 -26.63 -35.87
N TYR A 178 11.32 -26.99 -36.50
CA TYR A 178 12.62 -26.30 -36.50
C TYR A 178 13.48 -26.62 -35.27
N GLY A 179 14.37 -27.61 -35.42
CA GLY A 179 15.57 -27.69 -34.59
C GLY A 179 16.29 -26.34 -34.64
N LYS A 180 16.40 -25.69 -33.48
CA LYS A 180 16.96 -24.33 -33.35
C LYS A 180 18.32 -24.27 -34.05
N SER A 181 18.42 -23.44 -35.09
CA SER A 181 19.56 -23.38 -35.99
C SER A 181 20.86 -23.07 -35.24
N ALA A 182 22.00 -23.45 -35.83
CA ALA A 182 23.30 -23.04 -35.33
C ALA A 182 23.43 -21.49 -35.27
N SER A 183 22.70 -20.76 -36.11
CA SER A 183 22.61 -19.30 -36.03
C SER A 183 21.89 -18.82 -34.77
N TYR A 184 20.73 -19.40 -34.42
CA TYR A 184 20.02 -19.09 -33.19
C TYR A 184 20.90 -19.28 -31.94
N GLN A 185 21.63 -20.39 -31.86
CA GLN A 185 22.50 -20.68 -30.71
C GLN A 185 23.62 -19.66 -30.56
N ARG A 186 24.23 -19.23 -31.68
CA ARG A 186 25.26 -18.17 -31.68
C ARG A 186 24.67 -16.82 -31.27
N ALA A 187 23.53 -16.44 -31.88
CA ALA A 187 22.86 -15.19 -31.56
C ALA A 187 22.43 -15.12 -30.09
N ARG A 188 21.96 -16.24 -29.52
CA ARG A 188 21.64 -16.35 -28.08
C ARG A 188 22.88 -16.20 -27.20
N ALA A 189 24.00 -16.83 -27.55
CA ALA A 189 25.24 -16.68 -26.78
C ALA A 189 25.73 -15.21 -26.77
N MET A 190 25.59 -14.51 -27.89
CA MET A 190 25.89 -13.07 -27.97
C MET A 190 24.90 -12.23 -27.17
N LEU A 191 23.63 -12.60 -27.13
CA LEU A 191 22.66 -11.89 -26.29
C LEU A 191 23.00 -12.04 -24.80
N GLU A 192 23.38 -13.25 -24.37
CA GLU A 192 23.81 -13.49 -22.98
C GLU A 192 25.01 -12.62 -22.60
N THR A 193 26.00 -12.46 -23.49
CA THR A 193 27.12 -11.54 -23.23
C THR A 193 26.64 -10.10 -23.14
N ALA A 194 25.76 -9.66 -24.04
CA ALA A 194 25.20 -8.30 -24.04
C ALA A 194 24.40 -7.97 -22.76
N LEU A 195 23.74 -8.95 -22.14
CA LEU A 195 23.01 -8.76 -20.88
C LEU A 195 23.94 -8.45 -19.70
N HIS A 196 25.18 -8.96 -19.72
CA HIS A 196 26.19 -8.72 -18.69
C HIS A 196 27.05 -7.48 -18.97
N THR A 197 26.98 -6.90 -20.17
CA THR A 197 27.74 -5.70 -20.55
C THR A 197 27.14 -4.43 -19.96
N SER A 198 27.90 -3.73 -19.12
CA SER A 198 27.51 -2.44 -18.54
C SER A 198 27.60 -1.26 -19.53
N ASN A 199 28.45 -1.36 -20.55
CA ASN A 199 28.61 -0.33 -21.56
C ASN A 199 27.47 -0.37 -22.59
N LEU A 200 26.65 0.67 -22.63
CA LEU A 200 25.46 0.72 -23.48
C LEU A 200 25.78 0.73 -24.98
N ARG A 201 26.89 1.34 -25.40
CA ARG A 201 27.28 1.38 -26.82
C ARG A 201 27.74 0.00 -27.29
N GLU A 202 28.54 -0.66 -26.47
CA GLU A 202 28.99 -2.03 -26.74
C GLU A 202 27.80 -3.01 -26.73
N LYS A 203 26.86 -2.85 -25.80
CA LYS A 203 25.62 -3.63 -25.75
C LYS A 203 24.78 -3.48 -27.03
N ILE A 204 24.68 -2.27 -27.59
CA ILE A 204 24.02 -2.03 -28.88
C ILE A 204 24.73 -2.75 -30.02
N GLN A 205 26.07 -2.73 -30.03
CA GLN A 205 26.84 -3.43 -31.07
C GLN A 205 26.60 -4.94 -31.02
N ILE A 206 26.75 -5.55 -29.83
CA ILE A 206 26.57 -7.00 -29.66
C ILE A 206 25.14 -7.43 -30.03
N THR A 207 24.12 -6.67 -29.61
CA THR A 207 22.72 -6.97 -29.96
C THR A 207 22.42 -6.75 -31.45
N THR A 208 23.10 -5.81 -32.10
CA THR A 208 23.01 -5.63 -33.55
C THR A 208 23.60 -6.82 -34.29
N ASP A 209 24.79 -7.26 -33.88
CA ASP A 209 25.44 -8.42 -34.47
C ASP A 209 24.60 -9.68 -34.24
N ALA A 210 24.04 -9.86 -33.05
CA ALA A 210 23.13 -10.97 -32.75
C ALA A 210 21.86 -10.95 -33.63
N ALA A 211 21.26 -9.77 -33.86
CA ALA A 211 20.08 -9.63 -34.71
C ALA A 211 20.37 -9.95 -36.19
N THR A 212 21.59 -9.69 -36.68
CA THR A 212 21.99 -10.02 -38.06
C THR A 212 22.34 -11.49 -38.29
N ILE A 213 22.65 -12.23 -37.23
CA ILE A 213 22.96 -13.66 -37.32
C ILE A 213 21.68 -14.48 -37.49
N ASP A 214 20.60 -14.06 -36.83
CA ASP A 214 19.29 -14.72 -36.92
C ASP A 214 18.16 -13.70 -36.96
N ASP A 215 17.71 -13.38 -38.18
CA ASP A 215 16.65 -12.41 -38.45
C ASP A 215 15.29 -12.78 -37.84
N ARG A 216 15.10 -14.04 -37.42
CA ARG A 216 13.86 -14.50 -36.76
C ARG A 216 13.94 -14.43 -35.24
N TYR A 217 15.11 -14.13 -34.68
CA TYR A 217 15.31 -14.06 -33.24
C TYR A 217 14.98 -12.66 -32.72
N VAL A 218 13.90 -12.57 -31.95
CA VAL A 218 13.29 -11.29 -31.55
C VAL A 218 14.01 -10.62 -30.37
N ASP A 219 14.56 -11.40 -29.44
CA ASP A 219 15.11 -10.89 -28.19
C ASP A 219 16.25 -9.86 -28.34
N PRO A 220 17.19 -9.98 -29.31
CA PRO A 220 18.20 -8.96 -29.54
C PRO A 220 17.61 -7.60 -29.91
N LEU A 221 16.52 -7.56 -30.69
CA LEU A 221 15.82 -6.32 -31.05
C LEU A 221 15.19 -5.68 -29.80
N ILE A 222 14.55 -6.48 -28.94
CA ILE A 222 13.95 -6.00 -27.68
C ILE A 222 15.03 -5.40 -26.77
N VAL A 223 16.14 -6.12 -26.56
CA VAL A 223 17.23 -5.64 -25.69
C VAL A 223 17.90 -4.40 -26.27
N ARG A 224 18.05 -4.32 -27.60
CA ARG A 224 18.59 -3.13 -28.26
C ARG A 224 17.66 -1.93 -28.13
N GLY A 225 16.36 -2.11 -28.39
CA GLY A 225 15.32 -1.10 -28.19
C GLY A 225 15.27 -0.57 -26.75
N GLN A 226 15.33 -1.45 -25.74
CA GLN A 226 15.42 -1.05 -24.34
C GLN A 226 16.72 -0.29 -24.02
N THR A 227 17.82 -0.66 -24.66
CA THR A 227 19.12 0.03 -24.50
C THR A 227 19.05 1.44 -25.08
N TYR A 228 18.37 1.64 -26.21
CA TYR A 228 18.08 2.96 -26.75
C TYR A 228 17.20 3.80 -25.82
N LEU A 229 16.11 3.26 -25.26
CA LEU A 229 15.28 3.95 -24.26
C LEU A 229 16.07 4.36 -23.01
N ARG A 230 17.05 3.54 -22.61
CA ARG A 230 17.96 3.90 -21.51
C ARG A 230 18.88 5.06 -21.88
N LEU A 231 19.38 5.12 -23.12
CA LEU A 231 20.13 6.27 -23.62
C LEU A 231 19.28 7.53 -23.70
N VAL A 232 18.01 7.43 -24.12
CA VAL A 232 17.06 8.54 -24.09
C VAL A 232 16.91 9.08 -22.66
N SER A 233 16.70 8.19 -21.70
CA SER A 233 16.57 8.55 -20.28
C SER A 233 17.83 9.25 -19.74
N LEU A 234 19.02 8.74 -20.10
CA LEU A 234 20.29 9.35 -19.72
C LEU A 234 20.49 10.73 -20.34
N ALA A 235 20.25 10.87 -21.65
CA ALA A 235 20.35 12.15 -22.36
C ALA A 235 19.36 13.18 -21.77
N PHE A 236 18.12 12.77 -21.52
CA PHE A 236 17.11 13.62 -20.89
C PHE A 236 17.55 14.07 -19.48
N SER A 237 18.13 13.17 -18.67
CA SER A 237 18.62 13.50 -17.33
C SER A 237 19.77 14.51 -17.33
N GLN A 238 20.57 14.53 -18.40
CA GLN A 238 21.67 15.48 -18.60
C GLN A 238 21.22 16.81 -19.20
N GLN A 239 19.90 17.05 -19.27
CA GLN A 239 19.29 18.24 -19.88
C GLN A 239 19.70 18.45 -21.35
N ALA A 240 19.99 17.36 -22.07
CA ALA A 240 20.27 17.40 -23.49
C ALA A 240 19.06 17.95 -24.28
N GLN A 241 19.31 18.50 -25.47
CA GLN A 241 18.22 19.02 -26.30
C GLN A 241 17.34 17.87 -26.79
N ALA A 242 16.07 18.16 -27.09
CA ALA A 242 15.11 17.17 -27.56
C ALA A 242 15.59 16.43 -28.83
N LEU A 243 16.38 17.10 -29.67
CA LEU A 243 16.97 16.53 -30.87
C LEU A 243 18.00 15.44 -30.56
N ASP A 244 18.71 15.55 -29.43
CA ASP A 244 19.82 14.66 -29.07
C ASP A 244 19.35 13.25 -28.71
N TYR A 245 18.09 13.11 -28.25
CA TYR A 245 17.49 11.81 -27.94
C TYR A 245 16.40 11.36 -28.90
N ALA A 246 15.99 12.21 -29.86
CA ALA A 246 15.00 11.85 -30.88
C ALA A 246 15.48 10.67 -31.75
N ASP A 247 16.75 10.67 -32.16
CA ASP A 247 17.34 9.58 -32.97
C ASP A 247 17.31 8.23 -32.23
N TYR A 248 17.64 8.22 -30.92
CA TYR A 248 17.55 7.00 -30.12
C TYR A 248 16.10 6.53 -29.94
N LEU A 249 15.15 7.46 -29.79
CA LEU A 249 13.74 7.12 -29.65
C LEU A 249 13.16 6.53 -30.94
N ASP A 250 13.53 7.07 -32.10
CA ASP A 250 13.15 6.53 -33.41
C ASP A 250 13.75 5.12 -33.62
N LYS A 251 15.01 4.91 -33.25
CA LYS A 251 15.64 3.58 -33.31
C LYS A 251 14.95 2.57 -32.38
N ALA A 252 14.61 2.96 -31.16
CA ALA A 252 13.84 2.12 -30.24
C ALA A 252 12.47 1.74 -30.83
N ARG A 253 11.76 2.70 -31.43
CA ARG A 253 10.48 2.45 -32.10
C ARG A 253 10.61 1.38 -33.18
N ILE A 254 11.59 1.55 -34.07
CA ILE A 254 11.84 0.61 -35.18
C ILE A 254 12.10 -0.81 -34.65
N ASP A 255 12.93 -0.93 -33.62
CA ASP A 255 13.25 -2.23 -33.03
C ASP A 255 12.03 -2.93 -32.42
N PHE A 256 11.19 -2.20 -31.68
CA PHE A 256 9.98 -2.79 -31.09
C PHE A 256 8.90 -3.10 -32.14
N ASP A 257 8.69 -2.23 -33.14
CA ASP A 257 7.74 -2.52 -34.23
C ASP A 257 8.20 -3.72 -35.06
N HIS A 258 9.52 -3.87 -35.31
CA HIS A 258 10.06 -5.04 -35.97
C HIS A 258 9.90 -6.30 -35.10
N ALA A 259 10.18 -6.21 -33.79
CA ALA A 259 9.97 -7.31 -32.86
C ALA A 259 8.50 -7.79 -32.84
N ILE A 260 7.53 -6.87 -32.82
CA ILE A 260 6.10 -7.19 -32.89
C ILE A 260 5.73 -7.83 -34.24
N THR A 261 6.36 -7.41 -35.34
CA THR A 261 6.13 -8.00 -36.66
C THR A 261 6.60 -9.46 -36.72
N LEU A 262 7.68 -9.79 -36.01
CA LEU A 262 8.23 -11.14 -35.92
C LEU A 262 7.47 -12.03 -34.92
N ASP A 263 7.06 -11.47 -33.78
CA ASP A 263 6.30 -12.15 -32.73
C ASP A 263 5.28 -11.17 -32.12
N ASP A 264 4.05 -11.24 -32.62
CA ASP A 264 2.93 -10.37 -32.21
C ASP A 264 2.41 -10.69 -30.80
N LYS A 265 2.84 -11.80 -30.20
CA LYS A 265 2.48 -12.21 -28.84
C LYS A 265 3.58 -11.91 -27.83
N ASN A 266 4.67 -11.28 -28.25
CA ASN A 266 5.77 -10.96 -27.35
C ASN A 266 5.41 -9.79 -26.43
N VAL A 267 5.16 -10.10 -25.16
CA VAL A 267 4.82 -9.12 -24.11
C VAL A 267 5.86 -8.00 -23.99
N TRP A 268 7.16 -8.32 -24.06
CA TRP A 268 8.22 -7.33 -23.89
C TRP A 268 8.32 -6.34 -25.05
N ALA A 269 8.01 -6.79 -26.28
CA ALA A 269 7.97 -5.91 -27.44
C ALA A 269 6.81 -4.89 -27.34
N TRP A 270 5.63 -5.34 -26.90
CA TRP A 270 4.49 -4.46 -26.65
C TRP A 270 4.71 -3.48 -25.48
N ILE A 271 5.35 -3.93 -24.39
CA ILE A 271 5.79 -3.02 -23.30
C ILE A 271 6.72 -1.95 -23.86
N GLY A 272 7.73 -2.34 -24.64
CA GLY A 272 8.68 -1.42 -25.25
C GLY A 272 8.03 -0.40 -26.18
N LYS A 273 7.04 -0.84 -26.98
CA LYS A 273 6.22 0.06 -27.79
C LYS A 273 5.44 1.07 -26.95
N GLY A 274 4.79 0.61 -25.87
CA GLY A 274 4.12 1.49 -24.91
C GLY A 274 5.08 2.52 -24.30
N ASP A 275 6.29 2.11 -23.93
CA ASP A 275 7.32 3.00 -23.35
C ASP A 275 7.75 4.07 -24.37
N VAL A 276 7.96 3.70 -25.65
CA VAL A 276 8.27 4.65 -26.73
C VAL A 276 7.14 5.65 -26.94
N LEU A 277 5.88 5.18 -27.01
CA LEU A 277 4.71 6.04 -27.20
C LEU A 277 4.51 7.00 -26.01
N THR A 278 4.84 6.54 -24.79
CA THR A 278 4.86 7.36 -23.58
C THR A 278 5.88 8.50 -23.69
N TRP A 279 7.09 8.21 -24.18
CA TRP A 279 8.12 9.25 -24.47
C TRP A 279 7.65 10.25 -25.53
N LEU A 280 6.94 9.78 -26.55
CA LEU A 280 6.33 10.61 -27.60
C LEU A 280 5.08 11.37 -27.14
N LYS A 281 4.61 11.15 -25.91
CA LYS A 281 3.38 11.74 -25.34
C LYS A 281 2.11 11.37 -26.10
N GLN A 282 2.14 10.22 -26.77
CA GLN A 282 1.01 9.57 -27.45
C GLN A 282 0.31 8.65 -26.45
N TRP A 283 -0.41 9.27 -25.49
CA TRP A 283 -0.92 8.58 -24.31
C TRP A 283 -2.00 7.54 -24.62
N ASP A 284 -2.88 7.83 -25.58
CA ASP A 284 -3.97 6.91 -25.95
C ASP A 284 -3.41 5.64 -26.61
N GLU A 285 -2.45 5.80 -27.52
CA GLU A 285 -1.75 4.70 -28.18
C GLU A 285 -0.86 3.93 -27.18
N ALA A 286 -0.21 4.62 -26.24
CA ALA A 286 0.56 3.98 -25.18
C ALA A 286 -0.34 3.13 -24.28
N ALA A 287 -1.49 3.66 -23.85
CA ALA A 287 -2.46 2.92 -23.06
C ALA A 287 -2.94 1.66 -23.79
N ALA A 288 -3.29 1.78 -25.07
CA ALA A 288 -3.69 0.64 -25.89
C ALA A 288 -2.58 -0.43 -25.98
N ALA A 289 -1.30 -0.03 -26.12
CA ALA A 289 -0.19 -0.97 -26.14
C ALA A 289 -0.04 -1.74 -24.81
N TYR A 290 -0.20 -1.06 -23.67
CA TYR A 290 -0.17 -1.73 -22.36
C TYR A 290 -1.42 -2.58 -22.09
N GLU A 291 -2.58 -2.18 -22.59
CA GLU A 291 -3.80 -3.00 -22.53
C GLU A 291 -3.64 -4.29 -23.33
N GLN A 292 -3.02 -4.24 -24.53
CA GLN A 292 -2.66 -5.43 -25.29
C GLN A 292 -1.72 -6.36 -24.51
N VAL A 293 -0.78 -5.82 -23.74
CA VAL A 293 0.05 -6.64 -22.84
C VAL A 293 -0.80 -7.36 -21.80
N LEU A 294 -1.78 -6.68 -21.19
CA LEU A 294 -2.64 -7.27 -20.16
C LEU A 294 -3.66 -8.27 -20.74
N GLU A 295 -3.98 -8.18 -22.04
CA GLU A 295 -4.73 -9.20 -22.77
C GLU A 295 -3.90 -10.47 -23.01
N LEU A 296 -2.61 -10.31 -23.33
CA LEU A 296 -1.67 -11.41 -23.54
C LEU A 296 -1.23 -12.08 -22.23
N ASP A 297 -0.92 -11.27 -21.21
CA ASP A 297 -0.53 -11.67 -19.87
C ASP A 297 -1.20 -10.78 -18.81
N PRO A 298 -2.31 -11.23 -18.21
CA PRO A 298 -3.02 -10.51 -17.15
C PRO A 298 -2.17 -10.23 -15.89
N PHE A 299 -1.06 -10.95 -15.71
CA PHE A 299 -0.14 -10.83 -14.57
C PHE A 299 1.10 -9.98 -14.87
N ALA A 300 1.12 -9.29 -16.02
CA ALA A 300 2.18 -8.35 -16.35
C ALA A 300 2.07 -7.07 -15.49
N ASP A 301 2.56 -7.17 -14.25
CA ASP A 301 2.55 -6.10 -13.25
C ASP A 301 3.17 -4.79 -13.79
N ILE A 302 4.24 -4.91 -14.59
CA ILE A 302 4.92 -3.77 -15.23
C ILE A 302 3.95 -3.01 -16.15
N ALA A 303 3.21 -3.72 -17.01
CA ALA A 303 2.28 -3.07 -17.93
C ALA A 303 1.12 -2.40 -17.18
N ARG A 304 0.64 -3.01 -16.10
CA ARG A 304 -0.40 -2.41 -15.25
C ARG A 304 0.07 -1.13 -14.56
N GLN A 305 1.30 -1.12 -14.03
CA GLN A 305 1.90 0.09 -13.44
C GLN A 305 2.02 1.19 -14.49
N ARG A 306 2.56 0.87 -15.67
CA ARG A 306 2.66 1.82 -16.79
C ARG A 306 1.30 2.36 -17.22
N LEU A 307 0.26 1.51 -17.27
CA LEU A 307 -1.10 1.92 -17.60
C LEU A 307 -1.70 2.89 -16.56
N ILE A 308 -1.47 2.64 -15.27
CA ILE A 308 -1.85 3.57 -14.18
C ILE A 308 -1.16 4.93 -14.39
N ASP A 309 0.15 4.94 -14.66
CA ASP A 309 0.92 6.16 -14.85
C ASP A 309 0.43 6.97 -16.07
N VAL A 310 0.19 6.29 -17.19
CA VAL A 310 -0.27 6.92 -18.44
C VAL A 310 -1.66 7.53 -18.25
N TYR A 311 -2.62 6.77 -17.72
CA TYR A 311 -3.97 7.28 -17.51
C TYR A 311 -4.01 8.43 -16.50
N THR A 312 -3.22 8.35 -15.42
CA THR A 312 -3.10 9.44 -14.44
C THR A 312 -2.48 10.69 -15.05
N THR A 313 -1.46 10.55 -15.88
CA THR A 313 -0.81 11.66 -16.59
C THR A 313 -1.75 12.31 -17.61
N GLN A 314 -2.47 11.50 -18.39
CA GLN A 314 -3.46 11.98 -19.36
C GLN A 314 -4.60 12.74 -18.65
N ALA A 315 -5.16 12.17 -17.58
CA ALA A 315 -6.20 12.79 -16.80
C ALA A 315 -5.74 14.11 -16.16
N ARG A 316 -4.50 14.17 -15.65
CA ARG A 316 -3.91 15.39 -15.09
C ARG A 316 -3.79 16.49 -16.14
N ARG A 317 -3.37 16.14 -17.37
CA ARG A 317 -3.32 17.09 -18.49
C ARG A 317 -4.71 17.60 -18.84
N GLN A 318 -5.70 16.72 -18.93
CA GLN A 318 -7.10 17.09 -19.20
C GLN A 318 -7.68 17.97 -18.08
N ALA A 319 -7.32 17.72 -16.83
CA ALA A 319 -7.67 18.56 -15.69
C ALA A 319 -7.03 19.95 -15.79
N ASN A 320 -5.76 20.03 -16.18
CA ASN A 320 -5.07 21.31 -16.40
C ASN A 320 -5.69 22.14 -17.53
N THR A 321 -6.22 21.49 -18.58
CA THR A 321 -7.01 22.14 -19.64
C THR A 321 -8.47 22.39 -19.25
N LYS A 322 -8.83 22.21 -17.97
CA LYS A 322 -10.19 22.36 -17.41
C LYS A 322 -11.23 21.45 -18.06
N SER A 323 -10.79 20.39 -18.74
CA SER A 323 -11.64 19.39 -19.38
C SER A 323 -12.07 18.33 -18.35
N TRP A 324 -12.75 18.77 -17.28
CA TRP A 324 -13.04 17.97 -16.09
C TRP A 324 -13.80 16.67 -16.38
N HIS A 325 -14.80 16.72 -17.27
CA HIS A 325 -15.57 15.53 -17.65
C HIS A 325 -14.73 14.49 -18.41
N HIS A 326 -13.82 14.93 -19.28
CA HIS A 326 -12.91 14.04 -20.00
C HIS A 326 -11.91 13.41 -19.03
N ALA A 327 -11.30 14.22 -18.15
CA ALA A 327 -10.40 13.74 -17.09
C ALA A 327 -11.07 12.69 -16.19
N LEU A 328 -12.33 12.94 -15.80
CA LEU A 328 -13.10 12.01 -15.00
C LEU A 328 -13.39 10.70 -15.75
N ALA A 329 -13.73 10.76 -17.04
CA ALA A 329 -13.96 9.56 -17.85
C ALA A 329 -12.70 8.70 -17.96
N THR A 330 -11.54 9.31 -18.18
CA THR A 330 -10.22 8.64 -18.20
C THR A 330 -9.95 7.93 -16.88
N LEU A 331 -10.13 8.62 -15.74
CA LEU A 331 -9.91 8.03 -14.41
C LEU A 331 -10.91 6.93 -14.06
N LYS A 332 -12.15 6.99 -14.58
CA LYS A 332 -13.14 5.93 -14.39
C LYS A 332 -12.80 4.66 -15.15
N LYS A 333 -12.18 4.77 -16.35
CA LYS A 333 -11.67 3.60 -17.07
C LYS A 333 -10.60 2.88 -16.25
N LEU A 334 -9.69 3.65 -15.65
CA LEU A 334 -8.61 3.13 -14.82
C LEU A 334 -9.11 2.50 -13.51
N LEU A 335 -9.96 3.22 -12.77
CA LEU A 335 -10.41 2.87 -11.41
C LEU A 335 -11.69 2.03 -11.42
N ASN A 336 -11.81 1.10 -12.37
CA ASN A 336 -12.98 0.26 -12.51
C ASN A 336 -13.04 -0.82 -11.40
N ALA A 337 -14.24 -1.36 -11.14
CA ALA A 337 -14.49 -2.33 -10.07
C ALA A 337 -13.79 -3.69 -10.26
N GLN A 338 -13.22 -3.96 -11.45
CA GLN A 338 -12.50 -5.19 -11.76
C GLN A 338 -11.04 -5.13 -11.30
N THR A 339 -10.56 -3.96 -10.87
CA THR A 339 -9.20 -3.81 -10.36
C THR A 339 -9.08 -4.47 -8.98
N PRO A 340 -8.15 -5.45 -8.79
CA PRO A 340 -7.95 -6.08 -7.49
C PRO A 340 -7.52 -5.07 -6.42
N GLU A 341 -7.99 -5.25 -5.18
CA GLU A 341 -7.67 -4.34 -4.06
C GLU A 341 -6.16 -4.17 -3.81
N SER A 342 -5.35 -5.17 -4.19
CA SER A 342 -3.88 -5.13 -4.10
C SER A 342 -3.24 -3.99 -4.91
N TRP A 343 -3.95 -3.44 -5.90
CA TRP A 343 -3.45 -2.37 -6.77
C TRP A 343 -3.84 -0.97 -6.30
N ILE A 344 -4.74 -0.86 -5.32
CA ILE A 344 -5.19 0.42 -4.77
C ILE A 344 -4.02 1.28 -4.26
N PRO A 345 -2.95 0.73 -3.63
CA PRO A 345 -1.80 1.53 -3.23
C PRO A 345 -1.09 2.27 -4.38
N TYR A 346 -1.02 1.66 -5.56
CA TYR A 346 -0.40 2.24 -6.76
C TYR A 346 -1.29 3.29 -7.43
N GLN A 347 -2.59 3.30 -7.11
CA GLN A 347 -3.58 4.21 -7.68
C GLN A 347 -3.89 5.42 -6.80
N LYS A 348 -3.17 5.59 -5.68
CA LYS A 348 -3.36 6.69 -4.73
C LYS A 348 -3.44 8.06 -5.41
N GLU A 349 -2.55 8.32 -6.36
CA GLU A 349 -2.51 9.59 -7.09
C GLU A 349 -3.72 9.78 -8.02
N ALA A 350 -4.21 8.70 -8.63
CA ALA A 350 -5.40 8.71 -9.46
C ALA A 350 -6.67 9.02 -8.63
N TYR A 351 -6.81 8.41 -7.44
CA TYR A 351 -7.89 8.73 -6.51
C TYR A 351 -7.82 10.19 -6.02
N ALA A 352 -6.63 10.66 -5.64
CA ALA A 352 -6.44 12.06 -5.24
C ALA A 352 -6.85 13.03 -6.37
N LEU A 353 -6.38 12.80 -7.59
CA LEU A 353 -6.73 13.60 -8.76
C LEU A 353 -8.24 13.55 -9.07
N ARG A 354 -8.86 12.37 -8.96
CA ARG A 354 -10.30 12.20 -9.18
C ARG A 354 -11.11 12.97 -8.14
N SER A 355 -10.68 12.96 -6.88
CA SER A 355 -11.32 13.75 -5.81
C SER A 355 -11.27 15.25 -6.12
N GLU A 356 -10.13 15.78 -6.59
CA GLU A 356 -10.00 17.18 -6.99
C GLU A 356 -10.96 17.53 -8.14
N ILE A 357 -11.08 16.66 -9.13
CA ILE A 357 -11.98 16.83 -10.27
C ILE A 357 -13.44 16.81 -9.80
N TYR A 358 -13.81 15.91 -8.90
CA TYR A 358 -15.15 15.86 -8.31
C TYR A 358 -15.49 17.16 -7.58
N LEU A 359 -14.55 17.76 -6.85
CA LEU A 359 -14.75 19.06 -6.22
C LEU A 359 -14.96 20.18 -7.25
N LYS A 360 -14.26 20.16 -8.39
CA LYS A 360 -14.51 21.12 -9.49
C LYS A 360 -15.87 20.94 -10.15
N LEU A 361 -16.40 19.73 -10.15
CA LEU A 361 -17.72 19.38 -10.67
C LEU A 361 -18.85 19.51 -9.64
N ASN A 362 -18.55 20.04 -8.45
CA ASN A 362 -19.51 20.20 -7.35
C ASN A 362 -20.13 18.86 -6.89
N GLN A 363 -19.30 17.81 -6.81
CA GLN A 363 -19.65 16.45 -6.39
C GLN A 363 -18.87 16.06 -5.11
N PRO A 364 -19.17 16.69 -3.95
CA PRO A 364 -18.37 16.52 -2.74
C PRO A 364 -18.49 15.12 -2.10
N GLU A 365 -19.60 14.40 -2.28
CA GLU A 365 -19.79 13.04 -1.76
C GLU A 365 -18.73 12.08 -2.32
N GLN A 366 -18.59 12.05 -3.64
CA GLN A 366 -17.65 11.19 -4.35
C GLN A 366 -16.20 11.60 -4.04
N ALA A 367 -15.95 12.90 -3.86
CA ALA A 367 -14.65 13.38 -3.43
C ALA A 367 -14.26 12.88 -2.03
N ILE A 368 -15.20 12.84 -1.07
CA ILE A 368 -14.96 12.31 0.29
C ILE A 368 -14.64 10.81 0.23
N GLU A 369 -15.33 10.05 -0.62
CA GLU A 369 -15.05 8.62 -0.81
C GLU A 369 -13.62 8.39 -1.32
N ASP A 370 -13.23 9.09 -2.39
CA ASP A 370 -11.88 9.03 -2.95
C ASP A 370 -10.80 9.51 -1.97
N LEU A 371 -11.05 10.57 -1.20
CA LEU A 371 -10.12 11.00 -0.16
C LEU A 371 -10.01 9.95 0.96
N SER A 372 -11.09 9.23 1.26
CA SER A 372 -11.09 8.17 2.24
C SER A 372 -10.29 6.95 1.79
N THR A 373 -10.33 6.60 0.49
CA THR A 373 -9.45 5.55 -0.05
C THR A 373 -7.99 5.99 0.00
N VAL A 374 -7.67 7.24 -0.33
CA VAL A 374 -6.31 7.80 -0.22
C VAL A 374 -5.79 7.73 1.21
N ILE A 375 -6.58 8.13 2.21
CA ILE A 375 -6.20 8.12 3.63
C ILE A 375 -6.07 6.69 4.17
N ARG A 376 -6.86 5.74 3.65
CA ARG A 376 -6.73 4.31 4.00
C ARG A 376 -5.39 3.74 3.54
N VAL A 377 -4.97 4.09 2.32
CA VAL A 377 -3.68 3.67 1.75
C VAL A 377 -2.50 4.39 2.39
N ASP A 378 -2.63 5.71 2.56
CA ASP A 378 -1.59 6.58 3.07
C ASP A 378 -2.15 7.42 4.24
N PRO A 379 -2.13 6.87 5.46
CA PRO A 379 -2.59 7.57 6.64
C PRO A 379 -1.79 8.83 6.99
N THR A 380 -0.62 9.02 6.35
CA THR A 380 0.28 10.16 6.56
C THR A 380 0.03 11.31 5.60
N ASN A 381 -0.90 11.16 4.66
CA ASN A 381 -1.26 12.21 3.70
C ASN A 381 -2.07 13.33 4.37
N ALA A 382 -1.35 14.28 4.96
CA ALA A 382 -1.96 15.44 5.62
C ALA A 382 -2.81 16.31 4.67
N ALA A 383 -2.44 16.40 3.39
CA ALA A 383 -3.20 17.18 2.41
C ALA A 383 -4.59 16.56 2.15
N ALA A 384 -4.67 15.23 2.06
CA ALA A 384 -5.95 14.53 1.91
C ALA A 384 -6.83 14.70 3.16
N LEU A 385 -6.25 14.59 4.37
CA LEU A 385 -6.94 14.81 5.64
C LEU A 385 -7.51 16.23 5.74
N VAL A 386 -6.71 17.27 5.45
CA VAL A 386 -7.16 18.68 5.47
C VAL A 386 -8.27 18.92 4.45
N THR A 387 -8.13 18.37 3.25
CA THR A 387 -9.15 18.53 2.20
C THR A 387 -10.45 17.87 2.61
N ARG A 388 -10.41 16.65 3.16
CA ARG A 388 -11.61 15.93 3.62
C ARG A 388 -12.25 16.62 4.83
N ALA A 389 -11.46 17.12 5.78
CA ALA A 389 -11.95 17.88 6.92
C ALA A 389 -12.70 19.15 6.50
N LYS A 390 -12.20 19.87 5.48
CA LYS A 390 -12.89 21.04 4.92
C LYS A 390 -14.27 20.66 4.38
N LEU A 391 -14.37 19.56 3.64
CA LEU A 391 -15.64 19.07 3.10
C LEU A 391 -16.60 18.64 4.22
N TYR A 392 -16.11 17.97 5.27
CA TYR A 392 -16.93 17.64 6.43
C TYR A 392 -17.45 18.88 7.15
N ARG A 393 -16.64 19.93 7.28
CA ARG A 393 -17.07 21.20 7.88
C ARG A 393 -18.17 21.87 7.07
N GLU A 394 -18.03 21.93 5.74
CA GLU A 394 -19.07 22.46 4.84
C GLU A 394 -20.40 21.70 4.96
N ARG A 395 -20.35 20.43 5.39
CA ARG A 395 -21.51 19.57 5.63
C ARG A 395 -21.98 19.51 7.09
N LEU A 396 -21.48 20.37 7.96
CA LEU A 396 -21.83 20.41 9.39
C LEU A 396 -21.45 19.11 10.15
N GLN A 397 -20.52 18.32 9.62
CA GLN A 397 -19.98 17.11 10.24
C GLN A 397 -18.75 17.45 11.09
N GLY A 398 -18.93 18.33 12.07
CA GLY A 398 -17.83 18.93 12.84
C GLY A 398 -16.94 17.94 13.60
N ARG A 399 -17.49 16.80 14.06
CA ARG A 399 -16.70 15.75 14.73
C ARG A 399 -15.68 15.11 13.78
N LEU A 400 -16.14 14.65 12.62
CA LEU A 400 -15.27 14.04 11.60
C LEU A 400 -14.23 15.04 11.07
N ALA A 401 -14.62 16.30 10.91
CA ALA A 401 -13.70 17.36 10.52
C ALA A 401 -12.59 17.58 11.56
N LYS A 402 -12.95 17.59 12.86
CA LYS A 402 -12.00 17.72 13.96
C LYS A 402 -11.01 16.55 13.99
N ASP A 403 -11.49 15.31 13.90
CA ASP A 403 -10.64 14.11 13.92
C ASP A 403 -9.59 14.14 12.79
N ASP A 404 -10.01 14.54 11.59
CA ASP A 404 -9.10 14.66 10.44
C ASP A 404 -8.08 15.80 10.60
N LEU A 405 -8.49 16.93 11.17
CA LEU A 405 -7.60 18.06 11.47
C LEU A 405 -6.59 17.74 12.57
N GLU A 406 -7.00 17.04 13.63
CA GLU A 406 -6.11 16.58 14.70
C GLU A 406 -5.03 15.66 14.15
N ARG A 407 -5.43 14.66 13.34
CA ARG A 407 -4.49 13.77 12.66
C ARG A 407 -3.54 14.54 11.74
N ALA A 408 -4.05 15.47 10.95
CA ALA A 408 -3.21 16.29 10.07
C ALA A 408 -2.24 17.20 10.86
N CYS A 409 -2.67 17.72 12.01
CA CYS A 409 -1.84 18.54 12.88
C CYS A 409 -0.69 17.73 13.50
N VAL A 410 -0.97 16.51 13.98
CA VAL A 410 0.07 15.57 14.47
C VAL A 410 1.10 15.25 13.39
N LEU A 411 0.68 15.22 12.12
CA LEU A 411 1.56 15.02 10.96
C LEU A 411 2.33 16.29 10.54
N GLY A 412 2.22 17.39 11.29
CA GLY A 412 2.96 18.63 11.06
C GLY A 412 2.27 19.64 10.12
N SER A 413 0.98 19.47 9.84
CA SER A 413 0.23 20.43 9.03
C SER A 413 -0.15 21.67 9.84
N ILE A 414 0.61 22.75 9.68
CA ILE A 414 0.34 24.07 10.32
C ILE A 414 -1.10 24.54 10.04
N PRO A 415 -1.62 24.51 8.79
CA PRO A 415 -2.98 24.95 8.52
C PRO A 415 -4.05 24.10 9.20
N ALA A 416 -3.75 22.85 9.54
CA ALA A 416 -4.67 22.00 10.26
C ALA A 416 -4.71 22.36 11.75
N CYS A 417 -3.55 22.61 12.35
CA CYS A 417 -3.43 23.01 13.76
C CYS A 417 -4.14 24.35 14.04
N GLU A 418 -4.00 25.33 13.14
CA GLU A 418 -4.66 26.65 13.27
C GLU A 418 -6.19 26.58 13.17
N GLN A 419 -6.73 25.51 12.56
CA GLN A 419 -8.16 25.33 12.38
C GLN A 419 -8.81 24.48 13.50
N LEU A 420 -8.02 24.01 14.46
CA LEU A 420 -8.54 23.33 15.65
C LEU A 420 -9.06 24.38 16.66
N PRO A 421 -10.22 24.13 17.30
CA PRO A 421 -10.83 25.04 18.25
C PRO A 421 -10.08 25.13 19.58
#